data_AF-A0A383CJM5-F1
#
_entry.id   AF-A0A383CJM5-F1
#
_cell.length_a   1.000
_cell.length_b   1.000
_cell.length_c   1.000
_cell.angle_alpha   90.00
_cell.angle_beta   90.00
_cell.angle_gamma   90.00
#
_symmetry.space_group_name_H-M   'P 1'
#
loop_
_entity.id
_entity.type
_entity.pdbx_description
1 polymer ?
#
loop_
_entity_poly.entity_id
_entity_poly.type
_entity_poly.pdbx_seq_one_letter_code
_entity_poly.pdbx_strand_id
1 'polypeptide(L)'
;NIPVDDVSNYTQSPEIMDGRVKTINPLIEGGILGLRDKHADDAKANNIKWIDLVVCNLYPFSDTISREDCDLALALENVDIGGPTMIRSAAKNVGWVCVVVCPDDYTSLSSELLSGSISFETRQRLSAKAFGHTAQYDTIIYNYFKDEDLSDNFSLTFEKHSEMRYGENPHQQAAAYKTPGDFSNNILNAKIHQGKQLSYNNIMDADGALACVRDFDGSACVVVKHANPCGVALGGDILD
;
A
#
# COMPACT_ATOMS: atom_id res chain seq x y z
N ASN A 1 -22.08 -22.41 -2.10
CA ASN A 1 -22.34 -21.29 -3.04
C ASN A 1 -22.95 -20.14 -2.26
N ILE A 2 -22.24 -19.01 -2.20
CA ILE A 2 -22.77 -17.76 -1.63
C ILE A 2 -23.50 -17.03 -2.76
N PRO A 3 -24.75 -16.56 -2.59
CA PRO A 3 -25.44 -15.80 -3.62
C PRO A 3 -24.73 -14.46 -3.85
N VAL A 4 -24.60 -14.05 -5.12
CA VAL A 4 -23.95 -12.81 -5.54
C VAL A 4 -24.81 -12.13 -6.60
N ASP A 5 -25.04 -10.83 -6.42
CA ASP A 5 -25.67 -9.98 -7.44
C ASP A 5 -24.59 -9.24 -8.23
N ASP A 6 -24.63 -9.36 -9.55
CA ASP A 6 -23.70 -8.66 -10.43
C ASP A 6 -23.96 -7.14 -10.45
N VAL A 7 -22.91 -6.34 -10.60
CA VAL A 7 -23.00 -4.88 -10.69
C VAL A 7 -23.86 -4.45 -11.89
N SER A 8 -23.78 -5.16 -13.02
CA SER A 8 -24.61 -4.89 -14.20
C SER A 8 -26.10 -5.11 -13.93
N ASN A 9 -26.44 -6.12 -13.13
CA ASN A 9 -27.83 -6.40 -12.72
C ASN A 9 -28.37 -5.29 -11.80
N TYR A 10 -27.55 -4.71 -10.94
CA TYR A 10 -27.99 -3.61 -10.09
C TYR A 10 -28.06 -2.28 -10.86
N THR A 11 -27.03 -1.97 -11.65
CA THR A 11 -26.91 -0.69 -12.36
C THR A 11 -27.74 -0.60 -13.63
N GLN A 12 -28.24 -1.74 -14.13
CA GLN A 12 -28.95 -1.86 -15.41
C GLN A 12 -28.16 -1.28 -16.60
N SER A 13 -26.83 -1.20 -16.46
CA SER A 13 -25.91 -0.66 -17.46
C SER A 13 -25.12 -1.81 -18.07
N PRO A 14 -25.01 -1.89 -19.42
CA PRO A 14 -24.22 -2.93 -20.07
C PRO A 14 -22.73 -2.73 -19.79
N GLU A 15 -21.96 -3.82 -19.86
CA GLU A 15 -20.51 -3.74 -19.89
C GLU A 15 -20.05 -3.09 -21.20
N ILE A 16 -19.33 -1.99 -21.09
CA ILE A 16 -18.80 -1.20 -22.22
C ILE A 16 -17.35 -0.83 -21.96
N MET A 17 -16.60 -0.52 -23.03
CA MET A 17 -15.18 -0.14 -22.97
C MET A 17 -14.36 -1.18 -22.19
N ASP A 18 -14.59 -2.46 -22.48
CA ASP A 18 -13.92 -3.59 -21.84
C ASP A 18 -13.97 -3.56 -20.30
N GLY A 19 -15.09 -3.08 -19.75
CA GLY A 19 -15.35 -3.04 -18.31
C GLY A 19 -14.72 -1.85 -17.58
N ARG A 20 -14.06 -0.91 -18.28
CA ARG A 20 -13.36 0.25 -17.70
C ARG A 20 -14.24 1.18 -16.86
N VAL A 21 -15.55 1.21 -17.14
CA VAL A 21 -16.51 2.10 -16.47
C VAL A 21 -17.57 1.36 -15.66
N LYS A 22 -17.38 0.05 -15.42
CA LYS A 22 -18.40 -0.83 -14.83
C LYS A 22 -18.94 -0.35 -13.47
N THR A 23 -18.09 0.24 -12.63
CA THR A 23 -18.47 0.73 -11.29
C THR A 23 -18.65 2.24 -11.23
N ILE A 24 -18.37 2.97 -12.32
CA ILE A 24 -18.48 4.43 -12.39
C ILE A 24 -19.94 4.79 -12.69
N ASN A 25 -20.82 4.57 -11.72
CA ASN A 25 -22.26 4.70 -11.88
C ASN A 25 -22.90 5.40 -10.65
N PRO A 26 -23.85 6.34 -10.84
CA PRO A 26 -24.52 7.02 -9.75
C PRO A 26 -25.26 6.11 -8.76
N LEU A 27 -25.71 4.92 -9.19
CA LEU A 27 -26.35 3.95 -8.29
C LEU A 27 -25.37 3.32 -7.30
N ILE A 28 -24.09 3.20 -7.69
CA ILE A 28 -23.01 2.71 -6.83
C ILE A 28 -22.53 3.86 -5.96
N GLU A 29 -22.09 4.96 -6.59
CA GLU A 29 -21.51 6.10 -5.88
C GLU A 29 -22.53 6.79 -4.97
N GLY A 30 -23.79 6.91 -5.38
CA GLY A 30 -24.86 7.42 -4.53
C GLY A 30 -25.13 6.53 -3.31
N GLY A 31 -25.00 5.20 -3.48
CA GLY A 31 -25.13 4.23 -2.40
C GLY A 31 -24.00 4.32 -1.38
N ILE A 32 -22.79 4.69 -1.84
CA ILE A 32 -21.59 4.87 -1.00
C ILE A 32 -21.55 6.27 -0.36
N LEU A 33 -21.79 7.33 -1.13
CA LEU A 33 -21.57 8.72 -0.71
C LEU A 33 -22.78 9.38 -0.06
N GLY A 34 -23.99 8.85 -0.28
CA GLY A 34 -25.19 9.48 0.24
C GLY A 34 -25.19 9.56 1.76
N LEU A 35 -25.52 10.73 2.29
CA LEU A 35 -25.71 10.95 3.71
C LEU A 35 -27.12 10.51 4.06
N ARG A 36 -27.26 9.40 4.79
CA ARG A 36 -28.56 8.72 4.98
C ARG A 36 -29.59 9.58 5.72
N ASP A 37 -29.12 10.51 6.54
CA ASP A 37 -29.92 11.49 7.27
C ASP A 37 -30.36 12.69 6.42
N LYS A 38 -29.75 12.92 5.25
CA LYS A 38 -30.02 14.10 4.40
C LYS A 38 -30.51 13.75 2.99
N HIS A 39 -30.05 12.65 2.43
CA HIS A 39 -30.25 12.30 1.01
C HIS A 39 -31.18 11.08 0.84
N ALA A 40 -31.99 10.76 1.86
CA ALA A 40 -32.91 9.62 1.81
C ALA A 40 -33.95 9.74 0.70
N ASP A 41 -34.48 10.95 0.49
CA ASP A 41 -35.47 11.22 -0.56
C ASP A 41 -34.84 11.08 -1.96
N ASP A 42 -33.63 11.61 -2.16
CA ASP A 42 -32.90 11.47 -3.42
C ASP A 42 -32.61 10.00 -3.74
N ALA A 43 -32.14 9.23 -2.76
CA ALA A 43 -31.86 7.82 -2.94
C ALA A 43 -33.14 7.04 -3.31
N LYS A 44 -34.26 7.32 -2.63
CA LYS A 44 -35.55 6.71 -2.94
C LYS A 44 -36.06 7.09 -4.33
N ALA A 45 -35.98 8.37 -4.70
CA ALA A 45 -36.45 8.86 -6.00
C ALA A 45 -35.66 8.26 -7.18
N ASN A 46 -34.39 7.91 -6.96
CA ASN A 46 -33.49 7.38 -7.98
C ASN A 46 -33.22 5.87 -7.84
N ASN A 47 -33.96 5.16 -6.98
CA ASN A 47 -33.79 3.73 -6.73
C ASN A 47 -32.36 3.32 -6.29
N ILE A 48 -31.68 4.19 -5.55
CA ILE A 48 -30.34 3.93 -5.00
C ILE A 48 -30.47 3.09 -3.72
N LYS A 49 -29.74 1.98 -3.68
CA LYS A 49 -29.56 1.16 -2.48
C LYS A 49 -28.33 1.65 -1.70
N TRP A 50 -28.44 1.68 -0.37
CA TRP A 50 -27.32 2.01 0.50
C TRP A 50 -26.26 0.91 0.50
N ILE A 51 -24.99 1.31 0.56
CA ILE A 51 -23.84 0.42 0.70
C ILE A 51 -23.21 0.70 2.07
N ASP A 52 -23.16 -0.31 2.93
CA ASP A 52 -22.58 -0.21 4.30
C ASP A 52 -21.09 -0.54 4.35
N LEU A 53 -20.64 -1.39 3.43
CA LEU A 53 -19.30 -1.96 3.42
C LEU A 53 -18.76 -2.02 2.00
N VAL A 54 -17.60 -1.40 1.77
CA VAL A 54 -16.84 -1.50 0.53
C VAL A 54 -15.56 -2.27 0.81
N VAL A 55 -15.45 -3.48 0.23
CA VAL A 55 -14.23 -4.28 0.27
C VAL A 55 -13.60 -4.22 -1.12
N CYS A 56 -12.52 -3.45 -1.26
CA CYS A 56 -11.87 -3.20 -2.55
C CYS A 56 -10.37 -3.03 -2.34
N ASN A 57 -9.58 -3.87 -2.99
CA ASN A 57 -8.14 -3.69 -3.14
C ASN A 57 -7.83 -3.29 -4.59
N LEU A 58 -6.67 -2.67 -4.78
CA LEU A 58 -6.24 -2.19 -6.09
C LEU A 58 -5.37 -3.24 -6.78
N TYR A 59 -5.38 -3.24 -8.11
CA TYR A 59 -4.40 -4.01 -8.88
C TYR A 59 -2.98 -3.62 -8.45
N PRO A 60 -2.06 -4.58 -8.34
CA PRO A 60 -0.69 -4.30 -7.97
C PRO A 60 0.05 -3.65 -9.14
N PHE A 61 -0.17 -2.35 -9.34
CA PHE A 61 0.46 -1.57 -10.39
C PHE A 61 1.99 -1.66 -10.29
N SER A 62 2.55 -1.64 -9.07
CA SER A 62 3.98 -1.84 -8.80
C SER A 62 4.50 -3.18 -9.35
N ASP A 63 3.74 -4.26 -9.21
CA ASP A 63 4.14 -5.57 -9.73
C ASP A 63 4.11 -5.57 -11.26
N THR A 64 3.14 -4.88 -11.84
CA THR A 64 2.99 -4.77 -13.30
C THR A 64 4.18 -4.03 -13.92
N ILE A 65 4.55 -2.87 -13.39
CA ILE A 65 5.66 -2.06 -13.93
C ILE A 65 7.04 -2.65 -13.64
N SER A 66 7.13 -3.63 -12.75
CA SER A 66 8.38 -4.33 -12.43
C SER A 66 8.66 -5.51 -13.37
N ARG A 67 7.72 -5.86 -14.27
CA ARG A 67 7.91 -6.92 -15.25
C ARG A 67 8.78 -6.43 -16.42
N GLU A 68 9.67 -7.30 -16.89
CA GLU A 68 10.54 -7.01 -18.05
C GLU A 68 9.77 -6.72 -19.35
N ASP A 69 8.57 -7.27 -19.49
CA ASP A 69 7.71 -7.12 -20.68
C ASP A 69 6.71 -5.96 -20.57
N CYS A 70 6.83 -5.11 -19.55
CA CYS A 70 5.92 -3.99 -19.34
C CYS A 70 6.31 -2.78 -20.21
N ASP A 71 5.49 -2.52 -21.22
CA ASP A 71 5.55 -1.27 -21.98
C ASP A 71 4.56 -0.22 -21.43
N LEU A 72 4.66 1.00 -21.98
CA LEU A 72 3.81 2.13 -21.57
C LEU A 72 2.31 1.82 -21.75
N ALA A 73 1.94 1.09 -22.80
CA ALA A 73 0.55 0.75 -23.09
C ALA A 73 -0.01 -0.22 -22.04
N LEU A 74 0.76 -1.24 -21.68
CA LEU A 74 0.41 -2.18 -20.63
C LEU A 74 0.31 -1.48 -19.27
N ALA A 75 1.24 -0.59 -18.94
CA ALA A 75 1.16 0.20 -17.71
C ALA A 75 -0.11 1.05 -17.67
N LEU A 76 -0.42 1.79 -18.74
CA LEU A 76 -1.64 2.61 -18.83
C LEU A 76 -2.93 1.80 -18.69
N GLU A 77 -2.98 0.57 -19.21
CA GLU A 77 -4.14 -0.32 -19.04
C GLU A 77 -4.35 -0.75 -17.58
N ASN A 78 -3.26 -0.85 -16.81
CA ASN A 78 -3.30 -1.31 -15.41
C ASN A 78 -3.52 -0.18 -14.39
N VAL A 79 -3.74 1.06 -14.85
CA VAL A 79 -4.18 2.16 -13.98
C VAL A 79 -5.67 2.02 -13.68
N ASP A 80 -6.00 1.66 -12.44
CA ASP A 80 -7.36 1.50 -11.97
C ASP A 80 -8.00 2.86 -11.68
N ILE A 81 -9.21 3.07 -12.22
CA ILE A 81 -10.03 4.27 -11.99
C ILE A 81 -11.19 3.97 -11.05
N GLY A 82 -11.83 2.80 -11.22
CA GLY A 82 -13.03 2.42 -10.47
C GLY A 82 -12.70 2.10 -9.02
N GLY A 83 -11.63 1.34 -8.79
CA GLY A 83 -11.17 0.96 -7.45
C GLY A 83 -10.88 2.16 -6.55
N PRO A 84 -9.98 3.09 -6.95
CA PRO A 84 -9.69 4.29 -6.16
C PRO A 84 -10.91 5.17 -5.93
N THR A 85 -11.82 5.26 -6.91
CA THR A 85 -13.07 6.01 -6.76
C THR A 85 -13.92 5.42 -5.62
N MET A 86 -14.22 4.12 -5.66
CA MET A 86 -15.02 3.47 -4.61
C MET A 86 -14.35 3.53 -3.24
N ILE A 87 -13.03 3.30 -3.17
CA ILE A 87 -12.26 3.36 -1.92
C ILE A 87 -12.33 4.77 -1.31
N ARG A 88 -12.07 5.81 -2.11
CA ARG A 88 -12.09 7.21 -1.62
C ARG A 88 -13.49 7.66 -1.25
N SER A 89 -14.51 7.24 -2.00
CA SER A 89 -15.91 7.52 -1.69
C SER A 89 -16.33 6.92 -0.35
N ALA A 90 -15.98 5.64 -0.10
CA ALA A 90 -16.28 4.98 1.16
C ALA A 90 -15.49 5.58 2.34
N ALA A 91 -14.19 5.85 2.15
CA ALA A 91 -13.34 6.48 3.16
C ALA A 91 -13.82 7.89 3.53
N LYS A 92 -14.30 8.66 2.54
CA LYS A 92 -14.90 9.99 2.76
C LYS A 92 -16.19 9.87 3.59
N ASN A 93 -17.03 8.88 3.32
CA ASN A 93 -18.33 8.73 3.97
C ASN A 93 -18.27 7.87 5.25
N VAL A 94 -17.20 8.02 6.05
CA VAL A 94 -16.91 7.26 7.28
C VAL A 94 -18.05 7.24 8.31
N GLY A 95 -18.95 8.24 8.28
CA GLY A 95 -20.14 8.26 9.12
C GLY A 95 -21.08 7.08 8.86
N TRP A 96 -21.17 6.66 7.60
CA TRP A 96 -22.15 5.67 7.12
C TRP A 96 -21.54 4.41 6.53
N VAL A 97 -20.33 4.48 5.98
CA VAL A 97 -19.73 3.38 5.20
C VAL A 97 -18.39 2.96 5.81
N CYS A 98 -18.16 1.65 5.89
CA CYS A 98 -16.86 1.07 6.21
C CYS A 98 -16.12 0.72 4.91
N VAL A 99 -14.84 1.05 4.82
CA VAL A 99 -13.97 0.69 3.69
C VAL A 99 -12.92 -0.31 4.15
N VAL A 100 -12.59 -1.29 3.32
CA VAL A 100 -11.56 -2.30 3.61
C VAL A 100 -10.72 -2.52 2.37
N VAL A 101 -9.42 -2.23 2.47
CA VAL A 101 -8.47 -2.31 1.35
C VAL A 101 -7.45 -3.44 1.48
N CYS A 102 -7.44 -4.13 2.62
CA CYS A 102 -6.41 -5.11 2.96
C CYS A 102 -7.05 -6.36 3.60
N PRO A 103 -6.74 -7.57 3.11
CA PRO A 103 -7.27 -8.82 3.68
C PRO A 103 -6.95 -9.04 5.16
N ASP A 104 -5.83 -8.49 5.66
CA ASP A 104 -5.41 -8.65 7.06
C ASP A 104 -6.44 -8.06 8.05
N ASP A 105 -7.27 -7.11 7.62
CA ASP A 105 -8.32 -6.53 8.44
C ASP A 105 -9.58 -7.43 8.55
N TYR A 106 -9.72 -8.47 7.72
CA TYR A 106 -10.94 -9.27 7.62
C TYR A 106 -11.31 -9.96 8.93
N THR A 107 -10.32 -10.48 9.67
CA THR A 107 -10.56 -11.18 10.94
C THR A 107 -11.14 -10.23 12.00
N SER A 108 -10.53 -9.05 12.16
CA SER A 108 -11.04 -8.03 13.09
C SER A 108 -12.42 -7.53 12.69
N LEU A 109 -12.62 -7.27 11.40
CA LEU A 109 -13.88 -6.78 10.87
C LEU A 109 -15.02 -7.81 11.03
N SER A 110 -14.74 -9.07 10.74
CA SER A 110 -15.71 -10.16 10.88
C SER A 110 -16.14 -10.33 12.34
N SER A 111 -15.21 -10.15 13.27
CA SER A 111 -15.50 -10.20 14.70
C SER A 111 -16.46 -9.09 15.12
N GLU A 112 -16.26 -7.86 14.65
CA GLU A 112 -17.19 -6.74 14.91
C GLU A 112 -18.54 -6.94 14.23
N LEU A 113 -18.57 -7.43 12.99
CA LEU A 113 -19.81 -7.73 12.27
C LEU A 113 -20.66 -8.77 13.02
N LEU A 114 -20.03 -9.84 13.52
CA LEU A 114 -20.71 -10.85 14.34
C LEU A 114 -21.21 -10.29 15.69
N SER A 115 -20.58 -9.23 16.21
CA SER A 115 -21.02 -8.54 17.43
C SER A 115 -22.18 -7.56 17.19
N GLY A 116 -22.56 -7.32 15.93
CA GLY A 116 -23.76 -6.59 15.52
C GLY A 116 -23.51 -5.33 14.71
N SER A 117 -22.36 -4.67 14.86
CA SER A 117 -22.01 -3.48 14.07
C SER A 117 -20.52 -3.21 14.08
N ILE A 118 -20.02 -2.60 13.01
CA ILE A 118 -18.66 -2.06 12.96
C ILE A 118 -18.65 -0.73 13.71
N SER A 119 -17.76 -0.57 14.67
CA SER A 119 -17.61 0.66 15.46
C SER A 119 -17.18 1.84 14.57
N PHE A 120 -17.51 3.06 15.01
CA PHE A 120 -17.03 4.26 14.33
C PHE A 120 -15.50 4.37 14.36
N GLU A 121 -14.87 3.96 15.47
CA GLU A 121 -13.41 3.93 15.61
C GLU A 121 -12.76 3.04 14.55
N THR A 122 -13.29 1.83 14.32
CA THR A 122 -12.82 0.95 13.25
C THR A 122 -13.03 1.57 11.88
N ARG A 123 -14.19 2.17 11.60
CA ARG A 123 -14.41 2.87 10.32
C ARG A 123 -13.43 4.02 10.11
N GLN A 124 -13.14 4.80 11.15
CA GLN A 124 -12.20 5.92 11.10
C GLN A 124 -10.77 5.44 10.82
N ARG A 125 -10.30 4.41 11.55
CA ARG A 125 -8.99 3.79 11.32
C ARG A 125 -8.86 3.28 9.89
N LEU A 126 -9.87 2.55 9.41
CA LEU A 126 -9.86 1.98 8.07
C LEU A 126 -9.97 3.05 6.98
N SER A 127 -10.68 4.15 7.23
CA SER A 127 -10.74 5.29 6.31
C SER A 127 -9.39 5.98 6.16
N ALA A 128 -8.66 6.19 7.26
CA ALA A 128 -7.29 6.70 7.21
C ALA A 128 -6.36 5.75 6.44
N LYS A 129 -6.46 4.43 6.68
CA LYS A 129 -5.73 3.41 5.93
C LYS A 129 -6.06 3.43 4.44
N ALA A 130 -7.33 3.58 4.08
CA ALA A 130 -7.79 3.64 2.69
C ALA A 130 -7.24 4.86 1.94
N PHE A 131 -7.28 6.06 2.55
CA PHE A 131 -6.66 7.24 1.93
C PHE A 131 -5.15 7.09 1.77
N GLY A 132 -4.46 6.53 2.78
CA GLY A 132 -3.04 6.22 2.68
C GLY A 132 -2.73 5.24 1.55
N HIS A 133 -3.56 4.20 1.38
CA HIS A 133 -3.43 3.23 0.29
C HIS A 133 -3.57 3.88 -1.09
N THR A 134 -4.56 4.76 -1.28
CA THR A 134 -4.72 5.49 -2.55
C THR A 134 -3.62 6.51 -2.79
N ALA A 135 -3.12 7.18 -1.75
CA ALA A 135 -2.00 8.12 -1.87
C ALA A 135 -0.71 7.42 -2.30
N GLN A 136 -0.44 6.23 -1.75
CA GLN A 136 0.66 5.37 -2.17
C GLN A 136 0.49 4.93 -3.63
N TYR A 137 -0.69 4.46 -4.01
CA TYR A 137 -1.01 4.04 -5.38
C TYR A 137 -0.75 5.17 -6.39
N ASP A 138 -1.29 6.37 -6.15
CA ASP A 138 -1.11 7.53 -7.01
C ASP A 138 0.37 7.98 -7.07
N THR A 139 1.11 7.85 -5.97
CA THR A 139 2.56 8.17 -5.94
C THR A 139 3.35 7.22 -6.83
N ILE A 140 3.01 5.93 -6.85
CA ILE A 140 3.67 4.93 -7.71
C ILE A 140 3.36 5.22 -9.18
N ILE A 141 2.10 5.52 -9.51
CA ILE A 141 1.68 5.93 -10.87
C ILE A 141 2.46 7.17 -11.30
N TYR A 142 2.44 8.22 -10.48
CA TYR A 142 3.13 9.47 -10.76
C TYR A 142 4.63 9.24 -11.02
N ASN A 143 5.30 8.45 -10.17
CA ASN A 143 6.72 8.17 -10.32
C ASN A 143 7.07 7.29 -11.52
N TYR A 144 6.12 6.52 -12.05
CA TYR A 144 6.31 5.77 -13.30
C TYR A 144 6.21 6.67 -14.55
N PHE A 145 5.29 7.63 -14.55
CA PHE A 145 5.05 8.51 -15.71
C PHE A 145 5.91 9.78 -15.74
N LYS A 146 6.58 10.13 -14.64
CA LYS A 146 7.51 11.26 -14.65
C LYS A 146 8.71 10.93 -15.56
N ASP A 147 9.02 11.83 -16.48
CA ASP A 147 10.11 11.68 -17.45
C ASP A 147 11.44 12.28 -16.95
N GLU A 148 11.39 13.03 -15.84
CA GLU A 148 12.53 13.77 -15.29
C GLU A 148 12.99 13.17 -13.95
N ASP A 149 14.27 12.79 -13.88
CA ASP A 149 14.90 12.29 -12.65
C ASP A 149 14.87 13.34 -11.52
N LEU A 150 15.01 14.62 -11.87
CA LEU A 150 15.05 15.76 -10.95
C LEU A 150 13.84 16.69 -11.14
N SER A 151 12.65 16.10 -11.17
CA SER A 151 11.39 16.85 -11.26
C SER A 151 11.23 17.83 -10.09
N ASP A 152 10.67 19.01 -10.38
CA ASP A 152 10.24 20.00 -9.37
C ASP A 152 9.23 19.39 -8.37
N ASN A 153 8.50 18.36 -8.79
CA ASN A 153 7.53 17.65 -7.98
C ASN A 153 8.12 16.33 -7.47
N PHE A 154 8.54 16.32 -6.20
CA PHE A 154 9.12 15.14 -5.55
C PHE A 154 8.13 14.49 -4.59
N SER A 155 7.68 13.27 -4.94
CA SER A 155 6.74 12.48 -4.13
C SER A 155 7.35 11.14 -3.73
N LEU A 156 7.37 10.87 -2.43
CA LEU A 156 7.87 9.62 -1.85
C LEU A 156 6.74 8.89 -1.12
N THR A 157 6.77 7.56 -1.21
CA THR A 157 5.87 6.69 -0.46
C THR A 157 6.64 5.49 0.06
N PHE A 158 6.26 5.01 1.23
CA PHE A 158 6.91 3.89 1.89
C PHE A 158 5.91 3.03 2.65
N GLU A 159 6.25 1.76 2.82
CA GLU A 159 5.55 0.83 3.69
C GLU A 159 6.32 0.67 5.00
N LYS A 160 5.62 0.72 6.13
CA LYS A 160 6.23 0.44 7.42
C LYS A 160 6.68 -1.03 7.43
N HIS A 161 7.98 -1.24 7.60
CA HIS A 161 8.57 -2.57 7.72
C HIS A 161 8.45 -3.07 9.17
N SER A 162 8.95 -2.28 10.12
CA SER A 162 8.94 -2.65 11.54
C SER A 162 9.14 -1.44 12.44
N GLU A 163 8.58 -1.48 13.64
CA GLU A 163 9.01 -0.57 14.72
C GLU A 163 10.40 -0.94 15.20
N MET A 164 11.17 0.07 15.60
CA MET A 164 12.48 -0.11 16.21
C MET A 164 12.38 0.01 17.72
N ARG A 165 13.32 -0.63 18.42
CA ARG A 165 13.42 -0.55 19.88
C ARG A 165 13.56 0.90 20.37
N TYR A 166 14.32 1.69 19.63
CA TYR A 166 14.55 3.12 19.79
C TYR A 166 15.30 3.62 18.53
N GLY A 167 15.46 4.93 18.39
CA GLY A 167 16.25 5.57 17.33
C GLY A 167 17.75 5.40 17.53
N GLU A 168 18.53 6.41 17.18
CA GLU A 168 19.98 6.39 17.41
C GLU A 168 20.31 6.30 18.91
N ASN A 169 19.48 6.94 19.75
CA ASN A 169 19.58 6.95 21.20
C ASN A 169 18.29 6.44 21.87
N PRO A 170 18.36 5.88 23.11
CA PRO A 170 17.22 5.23 23.78
C PRO A 170 15.96 6.09 23.99
N HIS A 171 16.10 7.42 24.03
CA HIS A 171 14.99 8.35 24.24
C HIS A 171 14.24 8.72 22.94
N GLN A 172 14.74 8.27 21.78
CA GLN A 172 14.17 8.56 20.47
C GLN A 172 13.30 7.39 20.00
N GLN A 173 12.13 7.67 19.43
CA GLN A 173 11.32 6.67 18.74
C GLN A 173 11.81 6.49 17.30
N ALA A 174 11.66 5.28 16.73
CA ALA A 174 12.01 5.00 15.34
C ALA A 174 11.21 3.83 14.75
N ALA A 175 11.13 3.81 13.42
CA ALA A 175 10.61 2.70 12.64
C ALA A 175 11.40 2.61 11.32
N ALA A 176 11.54 1.40 10.76
CA ALA A 176 12.01 1.21 9.39
C ALA A 176 10.83 1.23 8.43
N TYR A 177 11.10 1.80 7.28
CA TYR A 177 10.20 1.86 6.16
C TYR A 177 10.94 1.36 4.92
N LYS A 178 10.21 0.71 4.01
CA LYS A 178 10.73 0.21 2.73
C LYS A 178 9.96 0.82 1.57
N THR A 179 10.61 0.93 0.43
CA THR A 179 9.93 1.33 -0.81
C THR A 179 8.93 0.23 -1.20
N PRO A 180 7.68 0.57 -1.57
CA PRO A 180 6.71 -0.44 -2.01
C PRO A 180 7.23 -1.17 -3.24
N GLY A 181 7.07 -2.50 -3.29
CA GLY A 181 7.54 -3.33 -4.40
C GLY A 181 9.07 -3.48 -4.51
N ASP A 182 9.86 -2.96 -3.56
CA ASP A 182 11.31 -3.17 -3.56
C ASP A 182 11.67 -4.56 -3.01
N PHE A 183 12.07 -5.45 -3.91
CA PHE A 183 12.56 -6.79 -3.62
C PHE A 183 14.08 -6.94 -3.81
N SER A 184 14.81 -5.82 -3.90
CA SER A 184 16.25 -5.84 -4.05
C SER A 184 16.96 -6.47 -2.85
N ASN A 185 18.19 -6.94 -3.08
CA ASN A 185 19.06 -7.42 -2.00
C ASN A 185 19.48 -6.23 -1.13
N ASN A 186 18.81 -6.00 -0.02
CA ASN A 186 19.15 -4.94 0.95
C ASN A 186 18.93 -5.43 2.39
N ILE A 187 19.32 -4.62 3.37
CA ILE A 187 19.25 -4.99 4.80
C ILE A 187 17.81 -5.22 5.28
N LEU A 188 16.84 -4.45 4.80
CA LEU A 188 15.44 -4.59 5.21
C LEU A 188 14.79 -5.84 4.60
N ASN A 189 15.26 -6.29 3.44
CA ASN A 189 14.81 -7.53 2.80
C ASN A 189 15.59 -8.78 3.25
N ALA A 190 16.61 -8.61 4.10
CA ALA A 190 17.46 -9.72 4.54
C ALA A 190 16.74 -10.65 5.52
N LYS A 191 17.02 -11.96 5.40
CA LYS A 191 16.54 -12.96 6.36
C LYS A 191 17.38 -12.92 7.64
N ILE A 192 16.76 -12.58 8.76
CA ILE A 192 17.40 -12.67 10.08
C ILE A 192 17.37 -14.12 10.55
N HIS A 193 18.53 -14.76 10.64
CA HIS A 193 18.66 -16.16 11.08
C HIS A 193 18.73 -16.32 12.60
N GLN A 194 19.30 -15.35 13.30
CA GLN A 194 19.50 -15.41 14.75
C GLN A 194 19.71 -14.00 15.35
N GLY A 195 19.67 -13.91 16.67
CA GLY A 195 19.96 -12.68 17.41
C GLY A 195 18.71 -11.94 17.89
N LYS A 196 18.94 -10.78 18.51
CA LYS A 196 17.86 -9.88 18.95
C LYS A 196 17.37 -9.05 17.76
N GLN A 197 16.20 -8.45 17.90
CA GLN A 197 15.71 -7.44 16.95
C GLN A 197 16.78 -6.34 16.73
N LEU A 198 17.06 -6.03 15.46
CA LEU A 198 18.02 -5.00 15.08
C LEU A 198 17.63 -3.64 15.67
N SER A 199 18.62 -2.87 16.12
CA SER A 199 18.43 -1.45 16.45
C SER A 199 18.53 -0.59 15.19
N TYR A 200 18.17 0.70 15.32
CA TYR A 200 18.43 1.71 14.30
C TYR A 200 19.90 1.70 13.84
N ASN A 201 20.85 1.76 14.80
CA ASN A 201 22.28 1.77 14.49
C ASN A 201 22.74 0.45 13.84
N ASN A 202 22.15 -0.70 14.20
CA ASN A 202 22.50 -1.96 13.55
C ASN A 202 22.11 -1.97 12.07
N ILE A 203 20.96 -1.40 11.72
CA ILE A 203 20.54 -1.30 10.31
C ILE A 203 21.46 -0.36 9.55
N MET A 204 21.79 0.81 10.13
CA MET A 204 22.71 1.77 9.51
C MET A 204 24.12 1.20 9.31
N ASP A 205 24.68 0.54 10.33
CA ASP A 205 26.01 -0.09 10.24
C ASP A 205 26.02 -1.24 9.24
N ALA A 206 24.96 -2.06 9.21
CA ALA A 206 24.85 -3.17 8.27
C ALA A 206 24.69 -2.68 6.82
N ASP A 207 23.94 -1.61 6.60
CA ASP A 207 23.74 -1.02 5.27
C ASP A 207 25.04 -0.41 4.75
N GLY A 208 25.75 0.34 5.61
CA GLY A 208 27.09 0.85 5.29
C GLY A 208 28.11 -0.25 5.00
N ALA A 209 28.08 -1.35 5.76
CA ALA A 209 28.95 -2.50 5.51
C ALA A 209 28.63 -3.18 4.17
N LEU A 210 27.33 -3.36 3.87
CA LEU A 210 26.86 -3.96 2.63
C LEU A 210 27.19 -3.09 1.41
N ALA A 211 27.02 -1.77 1.51
CA ALA A 211 27.39 -0.84 0.45
C ALA A 211 28.90 -0.90 0.18
N CYS A 212 29.72 -0.83 1.23
CA CYS A 212 31.17 -0.82 1.07
C CYS A 212 31.73 -2.15 0.54
N VAL A 213 31.21 -3.30 0.98
CA VAL A 213 31.71 -4.60 0.48
C VAL A 213 31.37 -4.83 -0.99
N ARG A 214 30.32 -4.18 -1.51
CA ARG A 214 29.90 -4.28 -2.92
C ARG A 214 30.82 -3.54 -3.90
N ASP A 215 31.65 -2.64 -3.41
CA ASP A 215 32.59 -1.89 -4.25
C ASP A 215 33.82 -2.71 -4.67
N PHE A 216 33.97 -3.93 -4.15
CA PHE A 216 35.11 -4.80 -4.42
C PHE A 216 34.72 -5.99 -5.28
N ASP A 217 35.57 -6.29 -6.28
CA ASP A 217 35.51 -7.53 -7.03
C ASP A 217 36.19 -8.67 -6.24
N GLY A 218 35.49 -9.79 -6.04
CA GLY A 218 36.02 -10.97 -5.35
C GLY A 218 35.68 -11.04 -3.86
N SER A 219 36.42 -11.86 -3.10
CA SER A 219 36.18 -12.06 -1.66
C SER A 219 36.67 -10.87 -0.85
N ALA A 220 35.74 -10.19 -0.18
CA ALA A 220 35.99 -9.02 0.64
C ALA A 220 35.32 -9.12 2.01
N CYS A 221 35.94 -8.52 3.02
CA CYS A 221 35.39 -8.38 4.37
C CYS A 221 35.47 -6.91 4.81
N VAL A 222 34.34 -6.38 5.26
CA VAL A 222 34.23 -5.00 5.77
C VAL A 222 33.68 -5.03 7.19
N VAL A 223 34.35 -4.32 8.09
CA VAL A 223 33.89 -4.09 9.46
C VAL A 223 33.54 -2.63 9.62
N VAL A 224 32.29 -2.36 10.01
CA VAL A 224 31.76 -1.00 10.23
C VAL A 224 31.43 -0.81 11.71
N LYS A 225 31.67 0.41 12.19
CA LYS A 225 31.22 0.86 13.52
C LYS A 225 30.82 2.33 13.45
N HIS A 226 29.61 2.66 13.90
CA HIS A 226 29.08 4.02 13.86
C HIS A 226 29.15 4.63 12.45
N ALA A 227 28.69 3.88 11.45
CA ALA A 227 28.71 4.21 10.02
C ALA A 227 30.12 4.44 9.42
N ASN A 228 31.20 4.13 10.15
CA ASN A 228 32.57 4.29 9.68
C ASN A 228 33.22 2.90 9.47
N PRO A 229 33.84 2.64 8.30
CA PRO A 229 34.62 1.43 8.10
C PRO A 229 35.86 1.49 8.99
N CYS A 230 35.96 0.54 9.92
CA CYS A 230 37.13 0.40 10.80
C CYS A 230 38.13 -0.64 10.30
N GLY A 231 37.74 -1.48 9.34
CA GLY A 231 38.62 -2.42 8.65
C GLY A 231 38.02 -2.89 7.33
N VAL A 232 38.89 -3.05 6.33
CA VAL A 232 38.55 -3.58 5.00
C VAL A 232 39.68 -4.51 4.57
N ALA A 233 39.35 -5.70 4.09
CA ALA A 233 40.30 -6.68 3.61
C ALA A 233 39.79 -7.39 2.34
N LEU A 234 40.73 -7.81 1.49
CA LEU A 234 40.51 -8.66 0.32
C LEU A 234 41.30 -9.95 0.51
N GLY A 235 40.71 -11.08 0.12
CA GLY A 235 41.28 -12.41 0.30
C GLY A 235 41.07 -13.30 -0.92
N GLY A 236 41.75 -14.46 -0.94
CA GLY A 236 41.50 -15.50 -1.94
C GLY A 236 40.17 -16.22 -1.68
N ASP A 237 39.78 -16.30 -0.41
CA ASP A 237 38.45 -16.75 0.03
C ASP A 237 37.95 -15.91 1.23
N ILE A 238 36.86 -16.35 1.88
CA ILE A 238 36.24 -15.63 3.02
C ILE A 238 36.90 -15.90 4.38
N LEU A 239 37.84 -16.84 4.44
CA LEU A 239 38.56 -17.27 5.65
C LEU A 239 39.98 -16.67 5.72
N ASP A 240 40.59 -16.38 4.56
CA ASP A 240 41.86 -15.65 4.41
C ASP A 240 41.81 -14.22 4.97
#